data_AF-A0A1Y2M2J5-F1
#
_entry.id   AF-A0A1Y2M2J5-F1
#
_cell.length_a   1.000
_cell.length_b   1.000
_cell.length_c   1.000
_cell.angle_alpha   90.00
_cell.angle_beta   90.00
_cell.angle_gamma   90.00
#
_symmetry.space_group_name_H-M   'P 1'
#
loop_
_entity.id
_entity.type
_entity.pdbx_description
1 polymer ?
#
loop_
_entity_poly.entity_id
_entity_poly.type
_entity_poly.pdbx_seq_one_letter_code
_entity_poly.pdbx_strand_id
1 'polypeptide(L)'
;MAKARSTSPASPALQSSKPRSIHQTPLRVRTPFPRNISNMFKRIFGEHGVKNVVTLFHKPSSQASMRAHTILKQANAQSVATATEDQASSHSAQNKAERTEFELEVTEEPPTADQLKSIVEYLGGPSAIGRVIEGAKDETDALRRLKADANTFQRPLVVDWNQGKAGECIARVLSLVLRVTNLFLQLLATMSPRSSVC
;
A
#
# COMPACT_ATOMS: atom_id res chain seq x y z
N MET A 1 -17.59 -75.52 -1.20
CA MET A 1 -16.36 -74.71 -1.25
C MET A 1 -15.93 -74.54 -2.70
N ALA A 2 -16.02 -73.35 -3.27
CA ALA A 2 -15.26 -72.93 -4.46
C ALA A 2 -15.34 -71.39 -4.59
N LYS A 3 -14.20 -70.77 -4.89
CA LYS A 3 -13.90 -69.33 -4.86
C LYS A 3 -13.24 -68.94 -6.18
N ALA A 4 -13.67 -67.87 -6.83
CA ALA A 4 -12.91 -67.01 -7.77
C ALA A 4 -13.90 -65.97 -8.35
N ARG A 5 -13.81 -64.64 -8.18
CA ARG A 5 -12.78 -63.61 -8.47
C ARG A 5 -12.77 -63.15 -9.95
N SER A 6 -13.26 -61.92 -10.11
CA SER A 6 -13.04 -60.88 -11.15
C SER A 6 -11.76 -61.00 -11.99
N THR A 7 -11.86 -60.72 -13.29
CA THR A 7 -11.21 -59.55 -13.96
C THR A 7 -11.60 -59.43 -15.44
N SER A 8 -11.90 -58.20 -15.85
CA SER A 8 -12.07 -57.75 -17.24
C SER A 8 -10.74 -57.22 -17.81
N PRO A 9 -10.48 -57.37 -19.11
CA PRO A 9 -9.68 -56.38 -19.83
C PRO A 9 -10.29 -55.97 -21.18
N ALA A 10 -10.43 -54.67 -21.41
CA ALA A 10 -10.75 -54.07 -22.71
C ALA A 10 -9.47 -53.56 -23.40
N SER A 11 -9.47 -53.72 -24.72
CA SER A 11 -8.39 -53.69 -25.71
C SER A 11 -7.54 -52.42 -25.83
N PRO A 12 -6.33 -52.52 -26.41
CA PRO A 12 -5.58 -51.39 -26.96
C PRO A 12 -5.50 -51.42 -28.50
N ALA A 13 -5.30 -50.24 -29.11
CA ALA A 13 -4.41 -49.93 -30.25
C ALA A 13 -5.00 -48.96 -31.29
N LEU A 14 -4.07 -48.35 -32.05
CA LEU A 14 -4.17 -47.41 -33.19
C LEU A 14 -4.10 -45.91 -32.80
N GLN A 15 -3.32 -45.03 -33.44
CA GLN A 15 -2.39 -45.14 -34.57
C GLN A 15 -1.52 -43.87 -34.68
N SER A 16 -0.37 -44.04 -35.31
CA SER A 16 0.64 -43.06 -35.71
C SER A 16 0.19 -42.14 -36.86
N SER A 17 0.57 -40.86 -36.83
CA SER A 17 0.95 -40.09 -38.05
C SER A 17 1.71 -38.79 -37.71
N LYS A 18 2.67 -38.44 -38.58
CA LYS A 18 3.62 -37.29 -38.59
C LYS A 18 3.69 -36.80 -40.07
N PRO A 19 4.46 -35.76 -40.49
CA PRO A 19 4.45 -34.29 -40.28
C PRO A 19 4.25 -33.42 -41.57
N ARG A 20 4.08 -32.08 -41.45
CA ARG A 20 4.60 -30.95 -42.30
C ARG A 20 3.81 -29.66 -41.95
N SER A 21 4.39 -28.51 -41.59
CA SER A 21 5.24 -27.52 -42.30
C SER A 21 4.47 -26.23 -42.61
N ILE A 22 4.82 -25.17 -41.89
CA ILE A 22 4.91 -23.74 -42.25
C ILE A 22 3.74 -23.10 -43.02
N HIS A 23 3.02 -22.18 -42.36
CA HIS A 23 2.55 -20.95 -43.00
C HIS A 23 2.53 -19.78 -42.00
N GLN A 24 2.94 -18.64 -42.53
CA GLN A 24 3.20 -17.37 -41.88
C GLN A 24 1.92 -16.51 -41.82
N THR A 25 1.83 -15.72 -40.74
CA THR A 25 0.95 -14.60 -40.32
C THR A 25 -0.15 -14.05 -41.27
N PRO A 26 -1.26 -13.53 -40.69
CA PRO A 26 -1.29 -12.09 -40.45
C PRO A 26 -1.79 -11.65 -39.07
N LEU A 27 -1.33 -10.45 -38.71
CA LEU A 27 -1.62 -9.66 -37.52
C LEU A 27 -3.12 -9.59 -37.22
N ARG A 28 -3.55 -10.04 -36.03
CA ARG A 28 -4.85 -9.69 -35.47
C ARG A 28 -4.67 -8.86 -34.21
N VAL A 29 -4.62 -7.56 -34.44
CA VAL A 29 -4.91 -6.51 -33.47
C VAL A 29 -6.26 -6.82 -32.81
N ARG A 30 -6.23 -7.07 -31.50
CA ARG A 30 -7.40 -6.96 -30.62
C ARG A 30 -6.99 -6.17 -29.40
N THR A 31 -7.12 -4.86 -29.60
CA THR A 31 -7.44 -3.80 -28.63
C THR A 31 -6.81 -3.90 -27.24
N PRO A 32 -5.94 -2.96 -26.83
CA PRO A 32 -5.65 -2.77 -25.42
C PRO A 32 -6.98 -2.47 -24.72
N PHE A 33 -7.36 -3.30 -23.74
CA PHE A 33 -8.32 -2.87 -22.73
C PHE A 33 -7.80 -1.55 -22.18
N PRO A 34 -8.63 -0.49 -22.10
CA PRO A 34 -8.19 0.76 -21.53
C PRO A 34 -7.82 0.52 -20.06
N ARG A 35 -6.53 0.37 -19.78
CA ARG A 35 -5.95 0.64 -18.46
C ARG A 35 -6.09 2.13 -18.24
N ASN A 36 -7.28 2.57 -17.82
CA ASN A 36 -7.55 3.98 -17.61
C ASN A 36 -8.40 4.19 -16.35
N ILE A 37 -7.83 3.77 -15.22
CA ILE A 37 -8.17 4.34 -13.90
C ILE A 37 -7.11 5.40 -13.52
N SER A 38 -6.04 5.54 -14.30
CA SER A 38 -4.93 6.45 -14.03
C SER A 38 -5.23 7.93 -14.26
N ASN A 39 -6.42 8.31 -14.74
CA ASN A 39 -6.69 9.67 -15.19
C ASN A 39 -7.75 10.45 -14.39
N MET A 40 -8.47 9.82 -13.45
CA MET A 40 -9.42 10.55 -12.60
C MET A 40 -8.71 11.23 -11.42
N PHE A 41 -7.70 10.58 -10.82
CA PHE A 41 -6.89 11.19 -9.74
C PHE A 41 -5.72 12.05 -10.24
N LYS A 42 -5.29 11.92 -11.50
CA LYS A 42 -4.24 12.78 -12.07
C LYS A 42 -4.70 14.21 -12.38
N ARG A 43 -6.02 14.50 -12.36
CA ARG A 43 -6.59 15.80 -12.81
C ARG A 43 -7.26 16.65 -11.71
N ILE A 44 -7.20 16.24 -10.44
CA ILE A 44 -7.52 17.11 -9.30
C ILE A 44 -6.26 17.88 -8.82
N PHE A 45 -5.10 17.50 -9.37
CA PHE A 45 -3.78 17.81 -8.84
C PHE A 45 -2.84 18.37 -9.93
N GLY A 46 -3.44 19.07 -10.91
CA GLY A 46 -2.77 19.53 -12.12
C GLY A 46 -2.10 20.90 -12.05
N GLU A 47 -2.42 21.77 -11.08
CA GLU A 47 -1.80 23.10 -10.96
C GLU A 47 -1.73 23.48 -9.47
N HIS A 48 -0.50 23.68 -8.96
CA HIS A 48 -0.15 24.35 -7.69
C HIS A 48 -1.08 24.14 -6.47
N GLY A 49 -0.86 23.11 -5.63
CA GLY A 49 -1.46 23.09 -4.28
C GLY A 49 -2.10 21.78 -3.78
N VAL A 50 -1.60 20.64 -4.26
CA VAL A 50 -2.07 19.31 -3.82
C VAL A 50 -1.60 19.04 -2.41
N LYS A 51 -2.52 19.07 -1.44
CA LYS A 51 -2.18 18.65 -0.08
C LYS A 51 -1.81 17.16 -0.08
N ASN A 52 -0.66 16.84 0.51
CA ASN A 52 -0.28 15.46 0.75
C ASN A 52 -1.19 14.88 1.85
N VAL A 53 -2.13 14.01 1.50
CA VAL A 53 -3.06 13.42 2.47
C VAL A 53 -2.54 12.06 2.94
N VAL A 54 -2.42 11.91 4.26
CA VAL A 54 -2.13 10.64 4.91
C VAL A 54 -3.35 10.23 5.73
N THR A 55 -3.99 9.12 5.37
CA THR A 55 -5.15 8.61 6.09
C THR A 55 -4.74 7.47 7.02
N LEU A 56 -5.13 7.56 8.28
CA LEU A 56 -5.07 6.49 9.28
C LEU A 56 -6.46 5.86 9.43
N PHE A 57 -6.58 4.59 9.05
CA PHE A 57 -7.72 3.76 9.42
C PHE A 57 -7.55 3.28 10.86
N HIS A 58 -8.30 3.90 11.76
CA HIS A 58 -8.15 3.82 13.21
C HIS A 58 -9.12 2.82 13.85
N LYS A 59 -8.71 2.20 14.95
CA LYS A 59 -9.55 1.37 15.82
C LYS A 59 -9.25 1.74 17.28
N PRO A 60 -10.08 2.55 17.96
CA PRO A 60 -9.79 3.04 19.31
C PRO A 60 -9.58 1.93 20.35
N SER A 61 -10.25 0.79 20.16
CA SER A 61 -10.07 -0.40 21.00
C SER A 61 -8.73 -1.12 20.80
N SER A 62 -7.93 -0.74 19.81
CA SER A 62 -6.60 -1.28 19.55
C SER A 62 -5.51 -0.34 20.08
N GLN A 63 -4.73 -0.82 21.04
CA GLN A 63 -3.56 -0.08 21.56
C GLN A 63 -2.56 0.27 20.44
N ALA A 64 -2.38 -0.61 19.45
CA ALA A 64 -1.51 -0.34 18.31
C ALA A 64 -2.01 0.84 17.48
N SER A 65 -3.32 0.94 17.30
CA SER A 65 -3.95 2.03 16.57
C SER A 65 -3.86 3.36 17.31
N MET A 66 -4.06 3.35 18.63
CA MET A 66 -3.85 4.53 19.49
C MET A 66 -2.42 5.06 19.40
N ARG A 67 -1.42 4.18 19.45
CA ARG A 67 0.00 4.57 19.29
C ARG A 67 0.28 5.18 17.91
N ALA A 68 -0.24 4.55 16.84
CA ALA A 68 -0.08 5.07 15.48
C ALA A 68 -0.70 6.47 15.34
N HIS A 69 -1.89 6.68 15.90
CA HIS A 69 -2.55 7.99 15.92
C HIS A 69 -1.69 9.05 16.63
N THR A 70 -1.18 8.77 17.84
CA THR A 70 -0.33 9.72 18.57
C THR A 70 0.93 10.09 17.79
N ILE A 71 1.62 9.10 17.21
CA ILE A 71 2.85 9.32 16.42
C ILE A 71 2.56 10.18 15.19
N LEU A 72 1.51 9.85 14.43
CA LEU A 72 1.14 10.59 13.23
C LEU A 72 0.72 12.03 13.55
N LYS A 73 -0.03 12.23 14.65
CA LYS A 73 -0.42 13.56 15.10
C LYS A 73 0.79 14.40 15.50
N GLN A 74 1.75 13.80 16.21
CA GLN A 74 3.00 14.48 16.57
C GLN A 74 3.82 14.83 15.32
N ALA A 75 3.96 13.89 14.37
CA ALA A 75 4.69 14.13 13.14
C ALA A 75 4.06 15.24 12.29
N ASN A 76 2.72 15.28 12.22
CA ASN A 76 1.98 16.35 11.54
C ASN A 76 2.18 17.71 12.24
N ALA A 77 2.11 17.78 13.56
CA ALA A 77 2.37 19.02 14.29
C ALA A 77 3.81 19.55 14.09
N GLN A 78 4.79 18.64 14.00
CA GLN A 78 6.19 18.98 13.78
C GLN A 78 6.47 19.50 12.36
N SER A 79 5.81 18.95 11.33
CA SER A 79 5.98 19.44 9.96
C SER A 79 5.48 20.89 9.82
N VAL A 80 4.37 21.24 10.48
CA VAL A 80 3.82 22.61 10.49
C VAL A 80 4.70 23.58 11.29
N ALA A 81 5.19 23.20 12.48
CA ALA A 81 6.01 24.08 13.31
C ALA A 81 7.35 24.44 12.65
N THR A 82 8.04 23.45 12.08
CA THR A 82 9.33 23.65 11.39
C THR A 82 9.20 24.43 10.09
N ALA A 83 8.03 24.42 9.44
CA ALA A 83 7.75 25.25 8.28
C ALA A 83 7.70 26.76 8.62
N THR A 84 7.42 27.14 9.87
CA THR A 84 7.29 28.55 10.27
C THR A 84 8.62 29.17 10.68
N GLU A 85 9.54 28.38 11.26
CA GLU A 85 10.84 28.86 11.75
C GLU A 85 11.88 29.05 10.62
N ASP A 86 11.92 28.14 9.63
CA ASP A 86 12.96 28.13 8.57
C ASP A 86 12.67 29.10 7.40
N GLN A 87 11.50 29.76 7.36
CA GLN A 87 11.16 30.73 6.30
C GLN A 87 11.71 32.15 6.54
N ALA A 88 12.41 32.38 7.66
CA ALA A 88 13.07 33.65 7.97
C ALA A 88 14.54 33.74 7.50
N SER A 89 15.16 32.63 7.04
CA SER A 89 16.55 32.64 6.58
C SER A 89 16.66 32.13 5.14
N SER A 90 17.18 32.97 4.25
CA SER A 90 17.37 32.65 2.84
C SER A 90 18.44 31.57 2.64
N HIS A 91 18.09 30.40 2.11
CA HIS A 91 19.08 29.55 1.42
C HIS A 91 18.46 28.61 0.38
N SER A 92 18.63 28.96 -0.90
CA SER A 92 18.31 28.12 -2.05
C SER A 92 19.46 27.14 -2.31
N ALA A 93 19.47 25.98 -1.66
CA ALA A 93 20.24 24.80 -2.12
C ALA A 93 19.99 23.52 -1.31
N GLN A 94 19.49 23.61 -0.06
CA GLN A 94 19.42 22.45 0.83
C GLN A 94 18.04 21.74 0.87
N ASN A 95 17.03 22.25 0.16
CA ASN A 95 15.61 21.93 0.43
C ASN A 95 15.00 20.85 -0.47
N LYS A 96 15.77 19.81 -0.82
CA LYS A 96 15.29 18.64 -1.59
C LYS A 96 15.42 17.31 -0.83
N ALA A 97 15.56 17.38 0.49
CA ALA A 97 14.97 16.35 1.33
C ALA A 97 13.55 16.85 1.60
N GLU A 98 12.59 16.37 0.79
CA GLU A 98 11.17 16.74 0.83
C GLU A 98 10.59 16.57 2.24
N ARG A 99 10.77 17.58 3.10
CA ARG A 99 10.00 17.75 4.34
C ARG A 99 8.57 18.02 3.90
N THR A 100 7.79 16.96 3.77
CA THR A 100 6.45 17.05 3.20
C THR A 100 5.48 17.35 4.33
N GLU A 101 5.01 18.59 4.40
CA GLU A 101 3.77 18.91 5.10
C GLU A 101 2.68 17.97 4.58
N PHE A 102 1.91 17.36 5.49
CA PHE A 102 0.86 16.43 5.12
C PHE A 102 -0.37 16.66 6.00
N GLU A 103 -1.55 16.50 5.43
CA GLU A 103 -2.80 16.54 6.17
C GLU A 103 -3.07 15.12 6.71
N LEU A 104 -3.16 15.00 8.03
CA LEU A 104 -3.53 13.75 8.69
C LEU A 104 -5.05 13.62 8.75
N GLU A 105 -5.59 12.63 8.06
CA GLU A 105 -6.97 12.19 8.19
C GLU A 105 -7.03 10.96 9.11
N VAL A 106 -7.95 10.95 10.07
CA VAL A 106 -8.19 9.79 10.95
C VAL A 106 -9.63 9.36 10.75
N THR A 107 -9.83 8.10 10.38
CA THR A 107 -11.16 7.54 10.14
C THR A 107 -11.34 6.20 10.81
N GLU A 108 -12.51 5.98 11.40
CA GLU A 108 -12.94 4.68 11.93
C GLU A 108 -13.87 3.95 10.97
N GLU A 109 -14.18 4.54 9.82
CA GLU A 109 -15.00 3.91 8.79
C GLU A 109 -14.15 2.92 7.97
N PRO A 110 -14.76 1.84 7.45
CA PRO A 110 -14.07 0.99 6.47
C PRO A 110 -13.74 1.78 5.20
N PRO A 111 -12.70 1.40 4.44
CA PRO A 111 -12.43 2.04 3.16
C PRO A 111 -13.58 1.79 2.19
N THR A 112 -13.80 2.75 1.28
CA THR A 112 -14.63 2.52 0.09
C THR A 112 -14.04 1.43 -0.80
N ALA A 113 -14.83 0.90 -1.74
CA ALA A 113 -14.36 -0.15 -2.65
C ALA A 113 -13.13 0.27 -3.48
N ASP A 114 -13.13 1.50 -3.97
CA ASP A 114 -12.01 2.04 -4.76
C ASP A 114 -10.77 2.27 -3.88
N GLN A 115 -10.95 2.78 -2.66
CA GLN A 115 -9.85 2.90 -1.70
C GLN A 115 -9.25 1.54 -1.35
N LEU A 116 -10.08 0.52 -1.13
CA LEU A 116 -9.61 -0.84 -0.84
C LEU A 116 -8.73 -1.37 -1.98
N LYS A 117 -9.16 -1.17 -3.23
CA LYS A 117 -8.39 -1.58 -4.40
C LYS A 117 -7.02 -0.89 -4.44
N SER A 118 -7.00 0.43 -4.26
CA SER A 118 -5.74 1.19 -4.22
C SER A 118 -4.82 0.74 -3.08
N ILE A 119 -5.37 0.47 -1.89
CA ILE A 119 -4.60 -0.03 -0.74
C ILE A 119 -3.94 -1.37 -1.06
N VAL A 120 -4.70 -2.30 -1.64
CA VAL A 120 -4.18 -3.62 -2.05
C VAL A 120 -3.07 -3.46 -3.09
N GLU A 121 -3.26 -2.59 -4.07
CA GLU A 121 -2.23 -2.27 -5.07
C GLU A 121 -0.94 -1.72 -4.41
N TYR A 122 -1.06 -0.77 -3.47
CA TYR A 122 0.08 -0.19 -2.75
C TYR A 122 0.82 -1.21 -1.86
N LEU A 123 0.15 -2.27 -1.43
CA LEU A 123 0.72 -3.35 -0.62
C LEU A 123 1.31 -4.52 -1.45
N GLY A 124 1.36 -4.36 -2.77
CA GLY A 124 1.97 -5.34 -3.69
C GLY A 124 0.96 -6.20 -4.45
N GLY A 125 -0.30 -5.79 -4.53
CA GLY A 125 -1.34 -6.43 -5.33
C GLY A 125 -2.05 -7.59 -4.61
N PRO A 126 -2.62 -8.56 -5.34
CA PRO A 126 -3.57 -9.54 -4.80
C PRO A 126 -3.08 -10.36 -3.59
N SER A 127 -1.78 -10.55 -3.43
CA SER A 127 -1.19 -11.25 -2.28
C SER A 127 -1.37 -10.49 -0.95
N ALA A 128 -1.71 -9.20 -0.99
CA ALA A 128 -2.01 -8.40 0.18
C ALA A 128 -3.45 -8.56 0.68
N ILE A 129 -4.36 -9.14 -0.10
CA ILE A 129 -5.80 -9.13 0.19
C ILE A 129 -6.11 -9.73 1.57
N GLY A 130 -5.58 -10.92 1.88
CA GLY A 130 -5.80 -11.57 3.18
C GLY A 130 -5.16 -10.85 4.37
N ARG A 131 -4.19 -9.95 4.11
CA ARG A 131 -3.57 -9.08 5.14
C ARG A 131 -4.38 -7.81 5.39
N VAL A 132 -5.15 -7.36 4.40
CA VAL A 132 -6.01 -6.17 4.50
C VAL A 132 -7.40 -6.53 5.01
N ILE A 133 -7.98 -7.61 4.48
CA ILE A 133 -9.29 -8.15 4.89
C ILE A 133 -9.10 -9.58 5.40
N GLU A 134 -9.47 -9.80 6.66
CA GLU A 134 -9.33 -11.09 7.32
C GLU A 134 -10.10 -12.20 6.59
N GLY A 135 -9.39 -13.28 6.24
CA GLY A 135 -9.96 -14.46 5.60
C GLY A 135 -10.39 -14.26 4.14
N ALA A 136 -10.12 -13.10 3.54
CA ALA A 136 -10.40 -12.86 2.13
C ALA A 136 -9.39 -13.60 1.23
N LYS A 137 -9.90 -14.20 0.15
CA LYS A 137 -9.08 -14.93 -0.84
C LYS A 137 -8.77 -14.13 -2.09
N ASP A 138 -9.71 -13.26 -2.46
CA ASP A 138 -9.66 -12.43 -3.66
C ASP A 138 -10.43 -11.10 -3.41
N GLU A 139 -10.37 -10.19 -4.38
CA GLU A 139 -10.93 -8.84 -4.25
C GLU A 139 -12.47 -8.86 -4.11
N THR A 140 -13.13 -9.81 -4.76
CA THR A 140 -14.60 -9.95 -4.68
C THR A 140 -15.01 -10.43 -3.29
N ASP A 141 -14.32 -11.44 -2.76
CA ASP A 141 -14.55 -11.94 -1.41
C ASP A 141 -14.20 -10.88 -0.35
N ALA A 142 -13.13 -10.12 -0.57
CA ALA A 142 -12.72 -9.00 0.29
C ALA A 142 -13.82 -7.94 0.40
N LEU A 143 -14.35 -7.47 -0.73
CA LEU A 143 -15.44 -6.48 -0.76
C LEU A 143 -16.72 -7.02 -0.13
N ARG A 144 -17.05 -8.29 -0.38
CA ARG A 144 -18.22 -8.94 0.22
C ARG A 144 -18.11 -9.00 1.74
N ARG A 145 -16.93 -9.37 2.27
CA ARG A 145 -16.64 -9.43 3.71
C ARG A 145 -16.66 -8.05 4.35
N LEU A 146 -16.03 -7.07 3.71
CA LEU A 146 -15.97 -5.69 4.21
C LEU A 146 -17.37 -5.07 4.35
N LYS A 147 -18.27 -5.35 3.39
CA LYS A 147 -19.67 -4.90 3.44
C LYS A 147 -20.49 -5.62 4.52
N ALA A 148 -20.17 -6.88 4.80
CA ALA A 148 -20.87 -7.67 5.80
C ALA A 148 -20.41 -7.33 7.22
N ASP A 149 -19.11 -7.12 7.41
CA ASP A 149 -18.52 -6.73 8.69
C ASP A 149 -17.26 -5.89 8.47
N ALA A 150 -17.36 -4.61 8.84
CA ALA A 150 -16.25 -3.66 8.77
C ALA A 150 -15.06 -4.07 9.66
N ASN A 151 -15.26 -4.89 10.68
CA ASN A 151 -14.19 -5.38 11.55
C ASN A 151 -13.26 -6.38 10.87
N THR A 152 -13.66 -6.93 9.72
CA THR A 152 -12.77 -7.77 8.90
C THR A 152 -11.61 -6.97 8.31
N PHE A 153 -11.73 -5.65 8.21
CA PHE A 153 -10.63 -4.79 7.80
C PHE A 153 -9.59 -4.64 8.91
N GLN A 154 -8.34 -5.00 8.59
CA GLN A 154 -7.24 -4.99 9.55
C GLN A 154 -6.78 -3.57 9.87
N ARG A 155 -6.71 -3.26 11.17
CA ARG A 155 -6.36 -1.93 11.69
C ARG A 155 -5.31 -2.02 12.80
N PRO A 156 -4.40 -1.04 12.92
CA PRO A 156 -4.30 0.17 12.10
C PRO A 156 -3.76 -0.07 10.70
N LEU A 157 -4.22 0.74 9.74
CA LEU A 157 -3.64 0.80 8.39
C LEU A 157 -3.46 2.27 8.02
N VAL A 158 -2.27 2.62 7.53
CA VAL A 158 -1.95 4.00 7.11
C VAL A 158 -1.72 4.01 5.62
N VAL A 159 -2.27 5.01 4.94
CA VAL A 159 -2.13 5.21 3.50
C VAL A 159 -1.62 6.61 3.23
N ASP A 160 -0.53 6.69 2.48
CA ASP A 160 -0.06 7.92 1.85
C ASP A 160 -0.53 7.89 0.40
N TRP A 161 -1.60 8.66 0.12
CA TRP A 161 -2.24 8.70 -1.19
C TRP A 161 -1.38 9.40 -2.23
N ASN A 162 -0.51 10.32 -1.80
CA ASN A 162 0.36 11.07 -2.68
C ASN A 162 1.55 10.22 -3.16
N GLN A 163 2.13 9.42 -2.26
CA GLN A 163 3.25 8.53 -2.58
C GLN A 163 2.81 7.16 -3.10
N GLY A 164 1.51 6.84 -3.03
CA GLY A 164 0.97 5.54 -3.39
C GLY A 164 1.52 4.42 -2.51
N LYS A 165 1.56 4.64 -1.20
CA LYS A 165 2.11 3.70 -0.22
C LYS A 165 1.11 3.40 0.88
N ALA A 166 1.16 2.18 1.40
CA ALA A 166 0.38 1.77 2.55
C ALA A 166 1.23 0.96 3.54
N GLY A 167 0.85 1.02 4.83
CA GLY A 167 1.57 0.36 5.92
C GLY A 167 0.61 -0.24 6.97
N GLU A 168 0.88 -1.48 7.34
CA GLU A 168 0.02 -2.35 8.18
C GLU A 168 0.47 -2.45 9.65
N CYS A 169 1.68 -2.01 10.00
CA CYS A 169 2.23 -2.10 11.37
C CYS A 169 2.90 -0.80 11.79
N ILE A 170 2.96 -0.51 13.10
CA ILE A 170 3.63 0.69 13.64
C ILE A 170 5.05 0.85 13.08
N ALA A 171 5.87 -0.20 12.98
CA ALA A 171 7.23 -0.08 12.42
C ALA A 171 7.25 0.31 10.93
N ARG A 172 6.29 -0.18 10.13
CA ARG A 172 6.14 0.19 8.72
C ARG A 172 5.53 1.57 8.55
N VAL A 173 4.50 1.89 9.34
CA VAL A 173 3.90 3.24 9.45
C VAL A 173 4.98 4.25 9.83
N LEU A 174 5.79 3.94 10.83
CA LEU A 174 6.90 4.74 11.27
C LEU A 174 7.97 4.83 10.18
N SER A 175 8.19 3.81 9.36
CA SER A 175 9.09 3.93 8.20
C SER A 175 8.54 4.80 7.08
N LEU A 176 7.21 4.87 6.91
CA LEU A 176 6.55 5.81 6.00
C LEU A 176 6.70 7.24 6.51
N VAL A 177 6.53 7.45 7.82
CA VAL A 177 6.56 8.77 8.47
C VAL A 177 7.98 9.27 8.80
N LEU A 178 8.88 8.42 9.32
CA LEU A 178 10.24 8.82 9.72
C LEU A 178 11.19 8.99 8.54
N ARG A 179 10.87 8.47 7.35
CA ARG A 179 11.53 8.94 6.12
C ARG A 179 11.27 10.44 5.89
N VAL A 180 10.24 11.01 6.50
CA VAL A 180 9.87 12.45 6.44
C VAL A 180 10.55 13.28 7.54
N THR A 181 11.03 12.67 8.63
CA THR A 181 11.55 13.42 9.80
C THR A 181 13.00 13.12 10.19
N ASN A 182 13.75 12.34 9.40
CA ASN A 182 15.12 11.92 9.73
C ASN A 182 16.20 13.03 9.60
N LEU A 183 15.87 14.27 9.98
CA LEU A 183 16.85 15.30 10.28
C LEU A 183 17.05 15.51 11.79
N PHE A 184 16.12 15.05 12.64
CA PHE A 184 16.22 15.28 14.08
C PHE A 184 17.19 14.34 14.79
N LEU A 185 17.35 13.09 14.32
CA LEU A 185 18.38 12.18 14.84
C LEU A 185 19.80 12.53 14.37
N GLN A 186 19.95 13.21 13.22
CA GLN A 186 21.27 13.68 12.78
C GLN A 186 21.71 14.93 13.55
N LEU A 187 20.78 15.83 13.92
CA LEU A 187 21.14 17.04 14.67
C LEU A 187 21.53 16.74 16.13
N LEU A 188 20.84 15.79 16.79
CA LEU A 188 21.22 15.33 18.12
C LEU A 188 22.54 14.54 18.14
N ALA A 189 22.90 13.85 17.06
CA ALA A 189 24.20 13.19 16.93
C ALA A 189 25.36 14.18 16.66
N THR A 190 25.08 15.38 16.13
CA THR A 190 26.09 16.43 15.93
C THR A 190 26.27 17.38 17.12
N MET A 191 25.35 17.37 18.09
CA MET A 191 25.47 18.13 19.34
C MET A 191 25.99 17.26 20.50
N SER A 192 26.99 16.41 20.23
CA SER A 192 27.84 15.90 21.30
C SER A 192 28.77 17.03 21.73
N PRO A 193 28.70 17.53 22.99
CA PRO A 193 29.73 18.41 23.49
C PRO A 193 31.02 17.60 23.55
N ARG A 194 32.00 18.01 22.75
CA ARG A 194 33.41 17.69 22.96
C ARG A 194 33.81 18.21 24.34
N SER A 195 33.61 17.40 25.38
CA SER A 195 34.27 17.61 26.67
C SER A 195 35.67 17.00 26.55
N SER A 196 36.56 17.75 25.92
CA SER A 196 37.98 17.68 26.23
C SER A 196 38.20 18.67 27.36
N VAL A 197 38.77 18.21 28.48
CA VAL A 197 39.74 18.90 29.37
C VAL A 197 39.86 18.06 30.65
N CYS A 198 41.07 17.54 30.85
CA CYS A 198 41.77 17.08 32.06
C CYS A 198 41.06 16.14 33.05
#